data_AF-M0N4H4-F1
#
_entry.id   AF-M0N4H4-F1
#
_cell.length_a   1.000
_cell.length_b   1.000
_cell.length_c   1.000
_cell.angle_alpha   90.00
_cell.angle_beta   90.00
_cell.angle_gamma   90.00
#
_symmetry.space_group_name_H-M   'P 1'
#
loop_
_entity.id
_entity.type
_entity.pdbx_description
1 polymer ?
#
loop_
_entity_poly.entity_id
_entity_poly.type
_entity_poly.pdbx_seq_one_letter_code
_entity_poly.pdbx_strand_id
1 'polypeptide(L)'
;MAEETLFETERTRDRTEIAAIFRSLADQFDDGTVTLADNGRSVTVRPPDRSTIEIELERERTDEGSDVEFEVEIEWSEPASEESVVQHENDGTDETTDAPSVTGEETASESLARFEVFRDRADEWRWRLVHRNGNVIADGGEGYASKQNALKGLRSVRRNAPGAEIDVE
;
A
#
# COMPACT_ATOMS: atom_id res chain seq x y z
N MET A 1 3.37 -0.64 -15.02
CA MET A 1 2.83 -1.77 -14.22
C MET A 1 1.33 -1.63 -14.13
N ALA A 2 0.59 -2.74 -14.05
CA ALA A 2 -0.86 -2.74 -13.80
C ALA A 2 -1.14 -3.10 -12.33
N GLU A 3 -2.26 -2.63 -11.80
CA GLU A 3 -2.77 -3.02 -10.48
C GLU A 3 -3.56 -4.33 -10.60
N GLU A 4 -3.35 -5.28 -9.69
CA GLU A 4 -4.00 -6.61 -9.71
C GLU A 4 -4.78 -6.86 -8.42
N THR A 5 -6.11 -6.88 -8.52
CA THR A 5 -7.00 -7.20 -7.40
C THR A 5 -7.07 -8.71 -7.17
N LEU A 6 -6.21 -9.22 -6.28
CA LEU A 6 -6.13 -10.67 -5.97
C LEU A 6 -7.44 -11.24 -5.39
N PHE A 7 -8.15 -10.45 -4.56
CA PHE A 7 -9.41 -10.88 -3.93
C PHE A 7 -10.32 -9.68 -3.62
N GLU A 8 -11.63 -9.87 -3.80
CA GLU A 8 -12.67 -8.87 -3.51
C GLU A 8 -13.99 -9.58 -3.13
N THR A 9 -14.72 -9.04 -2.15
CA THR A 9 -16.09 -9.46 -1.80
C THR A 9 -16.86 -8.35 -1.08
N GLU A 10 -18.01 -7.95 -1.63
CA GLU A 10 -18.95 -7.02 -0.98
C GLU A 10 -20.23 -7.77 -0.62
N ARG A 11 -20.62 -7.78 0.67
CA ARG A 11 -21.85 -8.44 1.16
C ARG A 11 -22.37 -7.74 2.41
N THR A 12 -23.63 -7.31 2.41
CA THR A 12 -24.33 -6.85 3.64
C THR A 12 -24.35 -7.96 4.68
N ARG A 13 -24.00 -7.64 5.94
CA ARG A 13 -23.92 -8.57 7.07
C ARG A 13 -24.36 -7.89 8.36
N ASP A 14 -24.78 -8.67 9.36
CA ASP A 14 -25.09 -8.16 10.70
C ASP A 14 -23.83 -8.03 11.60
N ARG A 15 -23.94 -7.25 12.68
CA ARG A 15 -22.81 -6.94 13.59
C ARG A 15 -22.19 -8.19 14.23
N THR A 16 -22.95 -9.27 14.38
CA THR A 16 -22.50 -10.57 14.91
C THR A 16 -21.62 -11.28 13.89
N GLU A 17 -22.03 -11.29 12.62
CA GLU A 17 -21.28 -11.86 11.50
C GLU A 17 -19.99 -11.07 11.25
N ILE A 18 -20.07 -9.74 11.24
CA ILE A 18 -18.91 -8.84 11.11
C ILE A 18 -17.90 -9.10 12.25
N ALA A 19 -18.38 -9.22 13.49
CA ALA A 19 -17.52 -9.55 14.63
C ALA A 19 -16.97 -11.00 14.57
N ALA A 20 -17.65 -11.94 13.89
CA ALA A 20 -17.12 -13.29 13.67
C ALA A 20 -15.96 -13.26 12.65
N ILE A 21 -16.10 -12.46 11.58
CA ILE A 21 -15.04 -12.24 10.58
C ILE A 21 -13.80 -11.63 11.26
N PHE A 22 -13.93 -10.55 12.03
CA PHE A 22 -12.78 -9.94 12.70
C PHE A 22 -12.06 -10.86 13.69
N ARG A 23 -12.77 -11.77 14.38
CA ARG A 23 -12.12 -12.79 15.22
C ARG A 23 -11.37 -13.82 14.36
N SER A 24 -12.04 -14.37 13.34
CA SER A 24 -11.41 -15.33 12.43
C SER A 24 -10.21 -14.75 11.68
N LEU A 25 -10.17 -13.45 11.40
CA LEU A 25 -9.00 -12.77 10.87
C LEU A 25 -7.90 -12.64 11.94
N ALA A 26 -8.23 -12.23 13.17
CA ALA A 26 -7.25 -12.14 14.26
C ALA A 26 -6.59 -13.50 14.55
N ASP A 27 -7.39 -14.58 14.65
CA ASP A 27 -6.90 -15.96 14.83
C ASP A 27 -5.90 -16.35 13.70
N GLN A 28 -6.18 -15.95 12.45
CA GLN A 28 -5.32 -16.20 11.28
C GLN A 28 -4.06 -15.32 11.20
N PHE A 29 -4.11 -14.10 11.75
CA PHE A 29 -2.93 -13.25 11.91
C PHE A 29 -2.00 -13.80 13.01
N ASP A 30 -2.55 -14.31 14.11
CA ASP A 30 -1.78 -14.99 15.16
C ASP A 30 -1.16 -16.32 14.66
N ASP A 31 -1.86 -17.06 13.78
CA ASP A 31 -1.33 -18.24 13.06
C ASP A 31 -0.35 -17.87 11.91
N GLY A 32 -0.16 -16.58 11.60
CA GLY A 32 0.77 -16.10 10.56
C GLY A 32 0.40 -16.49 9.12
N THR A 33 -0.88 -16.75 8.83
CA THR A 33 -1.35 -17.09 7.47
C THR A 33 -2.83 -16.73 7.32
N VAL A 34 -3.13 -15.72 6.50
CA VAL A 34 -4.49 -15.20 6.30
C VAL A 34 -5.08 -15.76 5.02
N THR A 35 -6.25 -16.40 5.12
CA THR A 35 -7.01 -16.94 3.98
C THR A 35 -8.33 -16.20 3.80
N LEU A 36 -8.48 -15.59 2.63
CA LEU A 36 -9.71 -14.94 2.19
C LEU A 36 -10.46 -15.90 1.26
N ALA A 37 -11.75 -16.13 1.51
CA ALA A 37 -12.57 -17.05 0.72
C ALA A 37 -14.01 -16.54 0.53
N ASP A 38 -14.50 -16.57 -0.71
CA ASP A 38 -15.88 -16.24 -1.06
C ASP A 38 -16.29 -16.88 -2.40
N ASN A 39 -17.56 -17.32 -2.49
CA ASN A 39 -18.16 -17.91 -3.69
C ASN A 39 -17.31 -19.02 -4.37
N GLY A 40 -16.55 -19.79 -3.59
CA GLY A 40 -15.69 -20.88 -4.09
C GLY A 40 -14.30 -20.45 -4.57
N ARG A 41 -14.00 -19.14 -4.60
CA ARG A 41 -12.63 -18.62 -4.74
C ARG A 41 -11.98 -18.57 -3.35
N SER A 42 -10.67 -18.79 -3.29
CA SER A 42 -9.87 -18.63 -2.07
C SER A 42 -8.47 -18.15 -2.42
N VAL A 43 -7.92 -17.23 -1.62
CA VAL A 43 -6.56 -16.70 -1.71
C VAL A 43 -5.94 -16.75 -0.32
N THR A 44 -4.70 -17.21 -0.21
CA THR A 44 -3.97 -17.31 1.05
C THR A 44 -2.68 -16.51 0.97
N VAL A 45 -2.47 -15.60 1.92
CA VAL A 45 -1.30 -14.72 2.02
C VAL A 45 -0.58 -14.92 3.35
N ARG A 46 0.68 -14.49 3.42
CA ARG A 46 1.52 -14.52 4.63
C ARG A 46 2.01 -13.11 4.96
N PRO A 47 1.20 -12.31 5.70
CA PRO A 47 1.64 -11.01 6.17
C PRO A 47 2.86 -11.16 7.09
N PRO A 48 3.88 -10.28 7.00
CA PRO A 48 5.06 -10.36 7.85
C PRO A 48 4.75 -9.92 9.28
N ASP A 49 5.60 -10.36 10.24
CA ASP A 49 5.60 -10.00 11.68
C ASP A 49 5.46 -8.49 11.97
N ARG A 50 5.72 -7.64 10.97
CA ARG A 50 5.58 -6.17 11.02
C ARG A 50 4.97 -5.66 9.72
N SER A 51 3.67 -5.43 9.75
CA SER A 51 2.91 -4.72 8.70
C SER A 51 2.49 -3.34 9.20
N THR A 52 2.18 -2.41 8.29
CA THR A 52 1.52 -1.14 8.64
C THR A 52 0.01 -1.37 8.69
N ILE A 53 -0.68 -0.78 9.67
CA ILE A 53 -2.14 -0.74 9.74
C ILE A 53 -2.62 0.70 9.74
N GLU A 54 -3.54 1.03 8.84
CA GLU A 54 -4.26 2.31 8.80
C GLU A 54 -5.75 2.03 9.07
N ILE A 55 -6.39 2.88 9.89
CA ILE A 55 -7.78 2.71 10.30
C ILE A 55 -8.47 4.05 10.09
N GLU A 56 -9.35 4.13 9.09
CA GLU A 56 -10.09 5.34 8.75
C GLU A 56 -11.57 5.20 9.12
N LEU A 57 -12.20 6.30 9.54
CA LEU A 57 -13.63 6.37 9.85
C LEU A 57 -14.19 7.65 9.24
N GLU A 58 -14.78 7.52 8.05
CA GLU A 58 -15.31 8.64 7.29
C GLU A 58 -16.81 8.86 7.56
N ARG A 59 -17.30 10.04 7.18
CA ARG A 59 -18.74 10.31 7.09
C ARG A 59 -19.02 11.33 5.99
N GLU A 60 -19.65 10.86 4.93
CA GLU A 60 -20.27 11.75 3.96
C GLU A 60 -21.61 12.29 4.51
N ARG A 61 -22.03 13.46 4.03
CA ARG A 61 -23.37 14.00 4.28
C ARG A 61 -23.97 14.48 2.98
N THR A 62 -25.15 13.98 2.68
CA THR A 62 -25.96 14.36 1.52
C THR A 62 -27.22 15.06 2.00
N ASP A 63 -28.00 15.65 1.08
CA ASP A 63 -29.34 16.15 1.41
C ASP A 63 -30.33 15.02 1.75
N GLU A 64 -29.98 13.76 1.41
CA GLU A 64 -30.79 12.56 1.64
C GLU A 64 -30.42 11.80 2.93
N GLY A 65 -29.22 12.01 3.49
CA GLY A 65 -28.77 11.29 4.68
C GLY A 65 -27.32 11.56 5.11
N SER A 66 -26.68 10.54 5.67
CA SER A 66 -25.25 10.56 6.03
C SER A 66 -24.73 9.13 6.11
N ASP A 67 -23.87 8.78 5.18
CA ASP A 67 -23.22 7.49 5.10
C ASP A 67 -21.95 7.49 5.95
N VAL A 68 -21.62 6.34 6.57
CA VAL A 68 -20.49 6.20 7.50
C VAL A 68 -19.70 4.96 7.10
N GLU A 69 -18.47 5.20 6.69
CA GLU A 69 -17.54 4.17 6.22
C GLU A 69 -16.45 3.94 7.28
N PHE A 70 -16.06 2.68 7.46
CA PHE A 70 -15.01 2.27 8.40
C PHE A 70 -14.06 1.32 7.68
N GLU A 71 -12.85 1.80 7.42
CA GLU A 71 -11.82 1.14 6.62
C GLU A 71 -10.68 0.66 7.51
N VAL A 72 -10.12 -0.51 7.18
CA VAL A 72 -8.96 -1.11 7.87
C VAL A 72 -7.97 -1.56 6.79
N GLU A 73 -7.11 -0.64 6.36
CA GLU A 73 -5.98 -0.88 5.44
C GLU A 73 -4.85 -1.60 6.22
N ILE A 74 -4.33 -2.72 5.70
CA ILE A 74 -3.10 -3.35 6.20
C ILE A 74 -2.13 -3.49 5.02
N GLU A 75 -1.02 -2.76 5.05
CA GLU A 75 -0.02 -2.68 3.97
C GLU A 75 1.32 -3.31 4.42
N TRP A 76 1.88 -4.16 3.57
CA TRP A 76 3.25 -4.65 3.65
C TRP A 76 3.91 -4.63 2.27
N SER A 77 5.23 -4.58 2.23
CA SER A 77 5.99 -4.74 0.99
C SER A 77 6.28 -6.22 0.75
N GLU A 78 5.93 -6.73 -0.42
CA GLU A 78 6.38 -8.04 -0.86
C GLU A 78 7.80 -7.93 -1.45
N PRO A 79 8.72 -8.87 -1.18
CA PRO A 79 10.03 -8.88 -1.81
C PRO A 79 9.89 -9.16 -3.31
N ALA A 80 10.77 -8.59 -4.12
CA ALA A 80 10.81 -8.81 -5.58
C ALA A 80 11.31 -10.23 -5.91
N SER A 81 10.42 -11.22 -5.73
CA SER A 81 10.58 -12.65 -6.03
C SER A 81 11.95 -13.23 -5.66
N GLU A 82 12.11 -13.64 -4.39
CA GLU A 82 13.22 -14.52 -4.03
C GLU A 82 13.07 -15.85 -4.79
N GLU A 83 13.98 -16.13 -5.74
CA GLU A 83 13.97 -17.38 -6.50
C GLU A 83 14.07 -18.59 -5.56
N SER A 84 13.18 -19.56 -5.74
CA SER A 84 13.01 -20.70 -4.83
C SER A 84 14.20 -21.66 -4.84
N VAL A 85 15.24 -21.36 -4.05
CA VAL A 85 16.37 -22.28 -3.83
C VAL A 85 15.90 -23.47 -2.99
N VAL A 86 15.63 -24.58 -3.68
CA VAL A 86 15.18 -25.84 -3.08
C VAL A 86 16.26 -26.39 -2.15
N GLN A 87 15.92 -26.67 -0.89
CA GLN A 87 16.83 -27.37 0.01
C GLN A 87 17.03 -28.81 -0.47
N HIS A 88 18.28 -29.17 -0.77
CA HIS A 88 18.72 -30.53 -0.98
C HIS A 88 20.08 -30.72 -0.30
N GLU A 89 20.13 -31.57 0.72
CA GLU A 89 21.36 -31.90 1.44
C GLU A 89 22.24 -32.84 0.61
N ASN A 90 23.53 -32.51 0.46
CA ASN A 90 24.63 -33.50 0.49
C ASN A 90 26.02 -32.85 0.57
N ASP A 91 26.69 -33.12 1.70
CA ASP A 91 28.11 -33.50 1.85
C ASP A 91 29.23 -32.89 0.98
N GLY A 92 30.16 -32.19 1.65
CA GLY A 92 31.60 -32.50 1.53
C GLY A 92 32.54 -31.65 0.66
N THR A 93 33.24 -30.66 1.28
CA THR A 93 34.59 -30.13 0.90
C THR A 93 34.76 -29.39 -0.46
N ASP A 94 35.68 -28.43 -0.67
CA ASP A 94 36.71 -27.80 0.21
C ASP A 94 37.04 -26.34 -0.24
N GLU A 95 37.88 -25.66 0.56
CA GLU A 95 38.72 -24.47 0.28
C GLU A 95 38.17 -23.22 -0.47
N THR A 96 37.96 -22.17 0.34
CA THR A 96 38.68 -20.87 0.25
C THR A 96 38.74 -20.09 -1.08
N THR A 97 38.11 -18.91 -1.11
CA THR A 97 38.70 -17.68 -1.71
C THR A 97 38.20 -16.45 -0.92
N ASP A 98 39.05 -15.42 -0.85
CA ASP A 98 38.94 -14.26 0.06
C ASP A 98 38.36 -13.01 -0.62
N ALA A 99 37.38 -12.37 0.03
CA ALA A 99 36.96 -10.94 0.00
C ALA A 99 36.74 -10.17 -1.34
N PRO A 100 36.05 -9.00 -1.33
CA PRO A 100 35.42 -8.29 -0.21
C PRO A 100 33.90 -8.06 -0.34
N SER A 101 33.30 -7.63 0.76
CA SER A 101 31.93 -7.09 0.80
C SER A 101 31.76 -5.86 -0.10
N VAL A 102 30.64 -5.78 -0.82
CA VAL A 102 30.11 -4.53 -1.38
C VAL A 102 28.85 -4.18 -0.61
N THR A 103 28.98 -3.24 0.33
CA THR A 103 27.84 -2.74 1.10
C THR A 103 26.94 -1.88 0.20
N GLY A 104 25.85 -2.46 -0.29
CA GLY A 104 24.79 -1.77 -1.02
C GLY A 104 23.89 -0.95 -0.10
N GLU A 105 24.46 0.04 0.60
CA GLU A 105 23.66 1.06 1.29
C GLU A 105 22.97 1.94 0.25
N GLU A 106 21.75 1.55 -0.17
CA GLU A 106 20.83 2.44 -0.88
C GLU A 106 20.38 3.55 0.07
N THR A 107 21.22 4.58 0.19
CA THR A 107 20.89 5.82 0.88
C THR A 107 19.73 6.47 0.14
N ALA A 108 18.50 6.25 0.63
CA ALA A 108 17.30 6.88 0.13
C ALA A 108 17.51 8.41 0.12
N SER A 109 17.72 8.96 -1.08
CA SER A 109 18.17 10.33 -1.27
C SER A 109 17.18 11.29 -0.61
N GLU A 110 17.64 12.06 0.40
CA GLU A 110 16.77 12.96 1.16
C GLU A 110 16.08 13.93 0.22
N SER A 111 14.77 13.73 0.00
CA SER A 111 14.02 14.49 -0.98
C SER A 111 14.08 15.99 -0.64
N LEU A 112 14.70 16.75 -1.55
CA LEU A 112 14.78 18.20 -1.47
C LEU A 112 13.43 18.89 -1.77
N ALA A 113 12.35 18.12 -1.86
CA ALA A 113 11.00 18.57 -2.15
C ALA A 113 9.97 17.97 -1.18
N ARG A 114 8.97 18.78 -0.82
CA ARG A 114 7.83 18.38 0.03
C ARG A 114 6.53 18.37 -0.78
N PHE A 115 5.62 17.46 -0.45
CA PHE A 115 4.26 17.57 -0.92
C PHE A 115 3.47 18.58 -0.09
N GLU A 116 2.64 19.37 -0.74
CA GLU A 116 1.68 20.30 -0.14
C GLU A 116 0.28 19.96 -0.63
N VAL A 117 -0.62 19.56 0.28
CA VAL A 117 -2.05 19.40 0.01
C VAL A 117 -2.77 20.66 0.45
N PHE A 118 -3.49 21.31 -0.47
CA PHE A 118 -4.10 22.61 -0.27
C PHE A 118 -5.50 22.67 -0.90
N ARG A 119 -6.30 23.66 -0.50
CA ARG A 119 -7.57 23.99 -1.16
C ARG A 119 -7.36 25.18 -2.08
N ASP A 120 -7.91 25.15 -3.29
CA ASP A 120 -7.69 26.16 -4.31
C ASP A 120 -8.78 27.26 -4.33
N ARG A 121 -8.96 27.97 -5.46
CA ARG A 121 -9.99 29.02 -5.62
C ARG A 121 -11.33 28.51 -6.16
N ALA A 122 -11.39 27.29 -6.69
CA ALA A 122 -12.62 26.59 -7.05
C ALA A 122 -13.20 25.83 -5.84
N ASP A 123 -12.59 25.97 -4.67
CA ASP A 123 -12.94 25.26 -3.44
C ASP A 123 -12.64 23.74 -3.50
N GLU A 124 -11.82 23.33 -4.48
CA GLU A 124 -11.32 21.96 -4.69
C GLU A 124 -10.04 21.71 -3.87
N TRP A 125 -9.79 20.46 -3.49
CA TRP A 125 -8.53 20.02 -2.91
C TRP A 125 -7.56 19.54 -3.97
N ARG A 126 -6.30 19.98 -3.87
CA ARG A 126 -5.23 19.66 -4.82
C ARG A 126 -3.94 19.36 -4.06
N TRP A 127 -3.04 18.59 -4.65
CA TRP A 127 -1.69 18.39 -4.13
C TRP A 127 -0.64 18.85 -5.14
N ARG A 128 0.53 19.27 -4.62
CA ARG A 128 1.70 19.65 -5.43
C ARG A 128 3.01 19.28 -4.74
N LEU A 129 4.03 18.96 -5.51
CA LEU A 129 5.41 18.71 -5.05
C LEU A 129 6.23 20.00 -5.22
N VAL A 130 6.69 20.57 -4.10
CA VAL A 130 7.43 21.84 -4.05
C VAL A 130 8.88 21.58 -3.62
N HIS A 131 9.82 21.85 -4.52
CA HIS A 131 11.25 21.78 -4.24
C HIS A 131 11.68 22.96 -3.33
N ARG A 132 12.77 22.78 -2.55
CA ARG A 132 13.27 23.74 -1.55
C ARG A 132 13.59 25.15 -2.07
N ASN A 133 13.70 25.34 -3.39
CA ASN A 133 13.85 26.67 -4.00
C ASN A 133 12.51 27.40 -4.23
N GLY A 134 11.37 26.78 -3.90
CA GLY A 134 10.02 27.32 -4.08
C GLY A 134 9.33 26.92 -5.39
N ASN A 135 10.03 26.22 -6.30
CA ASN A 135 9.42 25.77 -7.56
C ASN A 135 8.51 24.56 -7.32
N VAL A 136 7.33 24.57 -7.93
CA VAL A 136 6.52 23.37 -8.14
C VAL A 136 7.22 22.52 -9.22
N ILE A 137 7.36 21.22 -8.97
CA ILE A 137 8.00 20.27 -9.91
C ILE A 137 7.06 19.12 -10.34
N ALA A 138 5.94 18.94 -9.65
CA ALA A 138 4.81 18.12 -10.06
C ALA A 138 3.54 18.61 -9.34
N ASP A 139 2.36 18.34 -9.89
CA ASP A 139 1.07 18.52 -9.24
C ASP A 139 0.08 17.43 -9.70
N GLY A 140 -1.06 17.32 -9.02
CA GLY A 140 -2.03 16.26 -9.28
C GLY A 140 -2.85 16.41 -10.57
N GLY A 141 -2.86 17.58 -11.22
CA GLY A 141 -3.73 17.89 -12.37
C GLY A 141 -5.21 18.01 -12.03
N GLU A 142 -5.75 17.03 -11.30
CA GLU A 142 -7.14 16.92 -10.87
C GLU A 142 -7.48 17.82 -9.67
N GLY A 143 -8.77 18.12 -9.51
CA GLY A 143 -9.36 18.73 -8.33
C GLY A 143 -10.23 17.70 -7.59
N TYR A 144 -9.98 17.52 -6.30
CA TYR A 144 -10.68 16.53 -5.48
C TYR A 144 -11.73 17.19 -4.57
N ALA A 145 -12.88 16.55 -4.39
CA ALA A 145 -13.93 17.04 -3.51
C ALA A 145 -13.51 17.08 -2.02
N SER A 146 -12.64 16.16 -1.60
CA SER A 146 -12.15 16.05 -0.22
C SER A 146 -10.62 16.11 -0.14
N LYS A 147 -10.10 16.54 1.02
CA LYS A 147 -8.66 16.49 1.32
C LYS A 147 -8.13 15.05 1.31
N GLN A 148 -8.98 14.10 1.67
CA GLN A 148 -8.62 12.69 1.82
C GLN A 148 -8.48 12.02 0.45
N ASN A 149 -9.31 12.36 -0.53
CA ASN A 149 -9.16 11.92 -1.92
C ASN A 149 -7.86 12.50 -2.52
N ALA A 150 -7.53 13.75 -2.22
CA ALA A 150 -6.23 14.35 -2.59
C ALA A 150 -5.04 13.66 -1.87
N LEU A 151 -5.24 13.05 -0.70
CA LEU A 151 -4.23 12.26 0.00
C LEU A 151 -4.13 10.83 -0.56
N LYS A 152 -5.25 10.14 -0.86
CA LYS A 152 -5.28 8.80 -1.48
C LYS A 152 -4.67 8.85 -2.89
N GLY A 153 -4.97 9.88 -3.69
CA GLY A 153 -4.27 10.16 -4.97
C GLY A 153 -2.77 10.44 -4.80
N LEU A 154 -2.38 11.18 -3.76
CA LEU A 154 -0.97 11.41 -3.42
C LEU A 154 -0.26 10.13 -2.93
N ARG A 155 -0.93 9.24 -2.17
CA ARG A 155 -0.41 7.92 -1.78
C ARG A 155 -0.09 7.10 -3.04
N SER A 156 -1.01 7.07 -4.00
CA SER A 156 -0.80 6.39 -5.29
C SER A 156 0.41 6.93 -6.07
N VAL A 157 0.58 8.25 -6.19
CA VAL A 157 1.77 8.81 -6.87
C VAL A 157 3.05 8.53 -6.10
N ARG A 158 3.05 8.59 -4.77
CA ARG A 158 4.22 8.23 -3.95
C ARG A 158 4.61 6.76 -4.11
N ARG A 159 3.63 5.86 -4.29
CA ARG A 159 3.83 4.41 -4.50
C ARG A 159 4.32 4.09 -5.92
N ASN A 160 3.75 4.74 -6.94
CA ASN A 160 3.95 4.37 -8.35
C ASN A 160 5.04 5.16 -9.08
N ALA A 161 5.38 6.39 -8.65
CA ALA A 161 6.38 7.21 -9.34
C ALA A 161 7.85 6.70 -9.22
N PRO A 162 8.30 6.11 -8.10
CA PRO A 162 9.64 5.53 -8.01
C PRO A 162 9.79 4.34 -8.98
N GLY A 163 10.61 4.49 -10.02
CA GLY A 163 10.81 3.46 -11.04
C GLY A 163 9.74 3.41 -12.14
N ALA A 164 8.86 4.41 -12.24
CA ALA A 164 7.95 4.54 -13.38
C ALA A 164 8.72 4.66 -14.71
N GLU A 165 8.24 3.96 -15.73
CA GLU A 165 8.77 4.05 -17.10
C GLU A 165 8.41 5.40 -17.73
N ILE A 166 9.34 5.97 -18.52
CA ILE A 166 9.13 7.22 -19.26
C ILE A 166 8.89 6.86 -20.72
N ASP A 167 7.62 6.79 -21.10
CA ASP A 167 7.20 6.66 -22.50
C ASP A 167 7.25 8.02 -23.23
N VAL A 168 7.50 8.01 -24.53
CA VAL A 168 7.69 9.21 -25.38
C VAL A 168 7.16 8.95 -26.80
N GLU A 169 6.02 9.58 -27.12
CA GLU A 169 5.38 9.61 -28.44
C GLU A 169 5.88 10.78 -29.33
#